data_AF-A0A4Q0M890-F1
#
_entry.id   AF-A0A4Q0M890-F1
#
_cell.length_a   1.000
_cell.length_b   1.000
_cell.length_c   1.000
_cell.angle_alpha   90.00
_cell.angle_beta   90.00
_cell.angle_gamma   90.00
#
_symmetry.space_group_name_H-M   'P 1'
#
loop_
_entity.id
_entity.type
_entity.pdbx_description
1 polymer ?
#
loop_
_entity_poly.entity_id
_entity_poly.type
_entity_poly.pdbx_seq_one_letter_code
_entity_poly.pdbx_strand_id
1 'polypeptide(L)'
;MKSIICSLRHEGSMIFLSLVGFLLFPWLCRHIDVTSAPVDPGILSIVLMAVLSFLIFKAITWWVIRIIWPVFAEYSEVYFEEEFTSLLPLQKVLIYLAFYLLLLFGMVLTLAALV
;
A
#
# COMPACT_ATOMS: atom_id res chain seq x y z
N MET A 1 -10.69 12.15 15.33
CA MET A 1 -11.05 12.86 14.07
C MET A 1 -9.89 13.60 13.39
N LYS A 2 -9.00 14.30 14.12
CA LYS A 2 -7.85 15.03 13.52
C LYS A 2 -6.80 14.12 12.84
N SER A 3 -6.48 12.96 13.43
CA SER A 3 -5.52 11.98 12.87
C SER A 3 -5.99 11.42 11.50
N ILE A 4 -7.30 11.17 11.40
CA ILE A 4 -7.97 10.60 10.22
C ILE A 4 -7.83 11.48 8.98
N ILE A 5 -8.04 12.79 9.13
CA ILE A 5 -7.96 13.75 8.02
C ILE A 5 -6.51 13.88 7.54
N CYS A 6 -5.53 13.75 8.44
CA CYS A 6 -4.11 13.82 8.09
C CYS A 6 -3.66 12.58 7.30
N SER A 7 -4.04 11.38 7.77
CA SER A 7 -3.76 10.10 7.10
C SER A 7 -4.39 10.04 5.71
N LEU A 8 -5.67 10.38 5.57
CA LEU A 8 -6.37 10.38 4.28
C LEU A 8 -5.77 11.39 3.29
N ARG A 9 -5.31 12.56 3.78
CA ARG A 9 -4.63 13.57 2.97
C ARG A 9 -3.29 13.06 2.44
N HIS A 10 -2.52 12.38 3.28
CA HIS A 10 -1.23 11.83 2.88
C HIS A 10 -1.37 10.68 1.87
N GLU A 11 -2.30 9.76 2.10
CA GLU A 11 -2.59 8.66 1.17
C GLU A 11 -3.14 9.15 -0.17
N GLY A 12 -4.11 10.08 -0.14
CA GLY A 12 -4.64 10.71 -1.35
C GLY A 12 -3.56 11.47 -2.12
N SER A 13 -2.66 12.17 -1.42
CA SER A 13 -1.52 12.85 -2.04
C SER A 13 -0.55 11.86 -2.71
N MET A 14 -0.28 10.71 -2.11
CA MET A 14 0.58 9.67 -2.71
C MET A 14 -0.06 9.03 -3.94
N ILE A 15 -1.37 8.75 -3.89
CA ILE A 15 -2.11 8.24 -5.05
C ILE A 15 -2.10 9.26 -6.18
N PHE A 16 -2.38 10.53 -5.87
CA PHE A 16 -2.37 11.61 -6.86
C PHE A 16 -0.98 11.79 -7.48
N LEU A 17 0.08 11.80 -6.68
CA LEU A 17 1.45 11.96 -7.16
C LEU A 17 1.89 10.77 -8.03
N SER A 18 1.51 9.55 -7.64
CA SER A 18 1.75 8.33 -8.44
C SER A 18 1.00 8.37 -9.77
N LEU A 19 -0.25 8.85 -9.78
CA LEU A 19 -1.05 9.02 -11.00
C LEU A 19 -0.44 10.06 -11.95
N VAL A 20 -0.05 11.22 -11.42
CA VAL A 20 0.63 12.27 -12.20
C VAL A 20 1.96 11.74 -12.75
N GLY A 21 2.73 11.03 -11.91
CA GLY A 21 3.96 10.36 -12.32
C GLY A 21 3.73 9.39 -13.48
N PHE A 22 2.72 8.52 -13.38
CA PHE A 22 2.34 7.58 -14.43
C PHE A 22 1.96 8.26 -15.75
N LEU A 23 1.17 9.34 -15.70
CA LEU A 23 0.74 10.09 -16.90
C LEU A 23 1.90 10.85 -17.58
N LEU A 24 2.83 11.39 -16.79
CA LEU A 24 3.99 12.11 -17.30
C LEU A 24 5.15 11.18 -17.70
N PHE A 25 5.12 9.92 -17.26
CA PHE A 25 6.20 8.97 -17.47
C PHE A 25 6.60 8.79 -18.94
N PRO A 26 5.67 8.61 -19.90
CA PRO A 26 6.04 8.47 -21.31
C PRO A 26 6.70 9.72 -21.90
N TRP A 27 6.30 10.91 -21.43
CA TRP A 27 6.89 12.17 -21.85
C TRP A 27 8.30 12.35 -21.29
N LEU A 28 8.52 11.98 -20.03
CA LEU A 28 9.83 11.99 -19.36
C LEU A 28 10.82 11.03 -20.04
N CYS A 29 10.40 9.80 -20.35
CA CYS A 29 11.26 8.84 -21.06
C CYS A 29 11.76 9.38 -22.39
N ARG A 30 10.88 10.03 -23.19
CA ARG A 30 11.25 10.63 -24.48
C ARG A 30 12.19 11.83 -24.37
N HIS A 31 12.22 12.54 -23.24
CA HIS A 31 13.15 13.64 -23.01
C HIS A 31 14.56 13.15 -22.62
N ILE A 32 14.65 12.01 -21.94
CA ILE A 32 15.93 11.42 -21.53
C ILE A 32 16.54 10.65 -22.71
N ASP A 33 15.72 9.87 -23.42
CA ASP A 33 16.12 9.13 -24.60
C ASP A 33 15.08 9.29 -25.71
N VAL A 34 15.41 10.11 -26.70
CA VAL A 34 14.56 10.39 -27.88
C VAL A 34 14.40 9.15 -28.76
N THR A 35 15.29 8.16 -28.66
CA THR A 35 15.27 6.92 -29.44
C THR A 35 14.49 5.79 -28.77
N SER A 36 14.01 5.99 -27.53
CA SER A 36 13.19 5.03 -26.80
C SER A 36 12.08 4.46 -27.70
N ALA A 37 12.08 3.15 -27.89
CA ALA A 37 10.98 2.51 -28.61
C ALA A 37 9.69 2.70 -27.79
N PRO A 38 8.50 2.80 -28.42
CA PRO A 38 7.24 2.94 -27.68
C PRO A 38 6.99 1.84 -26.62
N VAL A 39 7.68 0.71 -26.73
CA VAL A 39 7.62 -0.44 -25.83
C VAL A 39 8.35 -0.18 -24.50
N ASP A 40 9.43 0.60 -24.49
CA ASP A 40 10.29 0.78 -23.31
C ASP A 40 9.61 1.59 -22.19
N PRO A 41 8.93 2.73 -22.49
CA PRO A 41 8.11 3.43 -21.51
C PRO A 41 6.92 2.59 -21.05
N GLY A 42 6.40 1.72 -21.93
CA GLY A 42 5.31 0.79 -21.62
C GLY A 42 5.69 -0.18 -20.51
N ILE A 43 6.80 -0.90 -20.65
CA ILE A 43 7.26 -1.88 -19.65
C ILE A 43 7.57 -1.21 -18.31
N LEU A 44 8.26 -0.07 -18.33
CA LEU A 44 8.59 0.65 -17.09
C LEU A 44 7.35 1.26 -16.41
N SER A 45 6.33 1.63 -17.19
CA SER A 45 5.05 2.12 -16.63
C SER A 45 4.26 1.03 -15.89
N ILE A 46 4.51 -0.26 -16.16
CA ILE A 46 3.89 -1.38 -15.43
C ILE A 46 4.26 -1.33 -13.94
N VAL A 47 5.50 -0.94 -13.63
CA VAL A 47 5.95 -0.80 -12.23
C VAL A 47 5.17 0.30 -11.53
N LEU A 48 5.00 1.47 -12.17
CA LEU A 48 4.17 2.56 -11.65
C LEU A 48 2.71 2.15 -11.49
N MET A 49 2.17 1.40 -12.45
CA MET A 49 0.80 0.88 -12.40
C MET A 49 0.61 -0.14 -11.26
N ALA A 50 1.60 -0.98 -10.99
CA ALA A 50 1.59 -1.91 -9.85
C ALA A 50 1.57 -1.14 -8.52
N VAL A 51 2.41 -0.11 -8.38
CA VAL A 51 2.42 0.77 -7.20
C VAL A 51 1.07 1.48 -7.04
N LEU A 52 0.51 2.03 -8.11
CA LEU A 52 -0.79 2.70 -8.09
C LEU A 52 -1.91 1.74 -7.69
N SER A 53 -1.94 0.54 -8.26
CA SER A 53 -2.91 -0.51 -7.93
C SER A 53 -2.83 -0.92 -6.46
N PHE A 54 -1.61 -1.08 -5.94
CA PHE A 54 -1.38 -1.39 -4.53
C PHE A 54 -1.87 -0.27 -3.60
N LEU A 55 -1.55 1.00 -3.92
CA LEU A 55 -1.99 2.14 -3.10
C LEU A 55 -3.52 2.29 -3.09
N ILE A 56 -4.17 2.11 -4.24
CA ILE A 56 -5.63 2.12 -4.36
C ILE A 56 -6.24 0.97 -3.56
N PHE A 57 -5.72 -0.24 -3.71
CA PHE A 57 -6.19 -1.41 -2.97
C PHE A 57 -6.08 -1.20 -1.46
N LYS A 58 -4.94 -0.66 -0.99
CA LYS A 58 -4.73 -0.32 0.42
C LYS A 58 -5.78 0.70 0.90
N ALA A 59 -5.97 1.79 0.16
CA ALA A 59 -6.90 2.86 0.53
C ALA A 59 -8.35 2.35 0.61
N ILE A 60 -8.79 1.54 -0.35
CA ILE A 60 -10.13 0.93 -0.35
C ILE A 60 -10.28 -0.02 0.83
N THR A 61 -9.30 -0.90 1.06
CA THR A 61 -9.35 -1.85 2.18
C THR A 61 -9.45 -1.12 3.52
N TRP A 62 -8.67 -0.07 3.70
CA TRP A 62 -8.69 0.74 4.91
C TRP A 62 -10.02 1.50 5.08
N TRP A 63 -10.56 2.03 3.99
CA TRP A 63 -11.89 2.65 3.98
C TRP A 63 -12.99 1.66 4.39
N VAL A 64 -12.95 0.45 3.85
CA VAL A 64 -13.88 -0.64 4.19
C VAL A 64 -13.77 -1.05 5.66
N ILE A 65 -12.54 -1.23 6.18
CA ILE A 65 -12.31 -1.56 7.59
C ILE A 65 -12.94 -0.51 8.51
N ARG A 66 -12.79 0.78 8.20
CA ARG A 66 -13.38 1.87 9.00
C ARG A 66 -14.90 1.87 8.99
N ILE A 67 -15.53 1.45 7.89
CA ILE A 67 -16.99 1.38 7.78
C ILE A 67 -17.53 0.17 8.53
N ILE A 68 -16.94 -1.01 8.30
CA ILE A 68 -17.44 -2.26 8.87
C ILE A 68 -17.06 -2.37 10.35
N TRP A 69 -15.86 -1.93 10.72
CA TRP A 69 -15.30 -2.11 12.06
C TRP A 69 -14.60 -0.86 12.60
N PRO A 70 -15.35 0.22 12.88
CA PRO A 70 -14.78 1.49 13.33
C PRO A 70 -14.00 1.38 14.66
N VAL A 71 -14.46 0.50 15.57
CA VAL A 71 -13.78 0.25 16.85
C VAL A 71 -12.39 -0.33 16.65
N PHE A 72 -12.22 -1.24 15.67
CA PHE A 72 -10.92 -1.81 15.34
C PHE A 72 -9.98 -0.75 14.73
N ALA A 73 -10.52 0.11 13.87
CA ALA A 73 -9.73 1.20 13.28
C ALA A 73 -9.23 2.19 14.35
N GLU A 74 -10.09 2.54 15.32
CA GLU A 74 -9.69 3.40 16.45
C GLU A 74 -8.68 2.71 17.37
N TYR A 75 -8.91 1.45 17.69
CA TYR A 75 -7.97 0.63 18.44
C TYR A 75 -6.58 0.59 17.80
N SER A 76 -6.53 0.31 16.49
CA SER A 76 -5.29 0.23 15.73
C SER A 76 -4.50 1.53 15.68
N GLU A 77 -5.17 2.69 15.67
CA GLU A 77 -4.51 3.99 15.55
C GLU A 77 -4.06 4.58 16.89
N VAL A 78 -4.82 4.33 17.96
CA VAL A 78 -4.65 5.06 19.23
C VAL A 78 -4.07 4.16 20.33
N TYR A 79 -4.52 2.92 20.41
CA TYR A 79 -4.28 2.06 21.58
C TYR A 79 -3.31 0.92 21.29
N PHE A 80 -3.19 0.51 20.02
CA PHE A 80 -2.36 -0.63 19.64
C PHE A 80 -0.89 -0.47 20.02
N GLU A 81 -0.29 0.70 19.83
CA GLU A 81 1.13 0.91 20.14
C GLU A 81 1.41 0.78 21.65
N GLU A 82 0.59 1.44 22.47
CA GLU A 82 0.71 1.40 23.93
C GLU A 82 0.50 -0.02 24.46
N GLU A 83 -0.58 -0.68 24.03
CA GLU A 83 -0.84 -2.07 24.42
C GLU A 83 0.26 -3.01 23.92
N PHE A 84 0.72 -2.84 22.68
CA PHE A 84 1.78 -3.67 22.12
C PHE A 84 3.08 -3.54 22.91
N THR A 85 3.46 -2.34 23.36
CA THR A 85 4.66 -2.16 24.18
C THR A 85 4.54 -2.81 25.56
N SER A 86 3.33 -2.89 26.12
CA SER A 86 3.06 -3.55 27.40
C SER A 86 3.05 -5.09 27.34
N LEU A 87 2.94 -5.68 26.15
CA LEU A 87 2.89 -7.15 25.98
C LEU A 87 4.20 -7.83 26.39
N LEU A 88 4.05 -9.09 26.83
CA LEU A 88 5.18 -9.96 27.12
C LEU A 88 6.02 -10.21 25.85
N PRO A 89 7.35 -10.41 25.97
CA PRO A 89 8.22 -10.63 24.81
C PRO A 89 7.75 -11.78 23.90
N LEU A 90 7.26 -12.89 24.47
CA LEU A 90 6.74 -14.02 23.70
C LEU A 90 5.51 -13.66 22.87
N GLN A 91 4.61 -12.82 23.40
CA GLN A 91 3.41 -12.39 22.68
C GLN A 91 3.78 -11.49 21.50
N LYS A 92 4.77 -10.61 21.68
CA LYS A 92 5.31 -9.77 20.60
C LYS A 92 5.89 -10.61 19.47
N VAL A 93 6.70 -11.62 19.80
CA VAL A 93 7.27 -12.55 18.81
C VAL A 93 6.17 -13.29 18.05
N LEU A 94 5.13 -13.76 18.76
CA LEU A 94 4.02 -14.47 18.13
C LEU A 94 3.23 -13.57 17.16
N ILE A 95 2.95 -12.32 17.55
CA ILE A 95 2.28 -11.33 16.69
C ILE A 95 3.10 -11.08 15.42
N TYR A 96 4.41 -10.83 15.55
CA TYR A 96 5.27 -10.61 14.39
C TYR A 96 5.33 -11.85 13.49
N LEU A 97 5.50 -13.05 14.08
CA LEU A 97 5.54 -14.29 13.32
C LEU A 97 4.23 -14.55 12.56
N ALA A 98 3.09 -14.33 13.22
CA ALA A 98 1.77 -14.47 12.60
C ALA A 98 1.59 -13.47 11.43
N PHE A 99 2.05 -12.22 11.60
CA PHE A 99 2.01 -11.23 10.54
C PHE A 99 2.88 -11.63 9.34
N TYR A 100 4.11 -12.08 9.57
CA TYR A 100 4.98 -12.56 8.48
C TYR A 100 4.42 -13.81 7.79
N LEU A 101 3.84 -14.74 8.53
CA LEU A 101 3.17 -15.91 7.95
C LEU A 101 1.97 -15.48 7.09
N LEU A 102 1.18 -14.51 7.54
CA LEU A 102 0.06 -13.98 6.76
C LEU A 102 0.53 -13.33 5.45
N LEU A 103 1.62 -12.56 5.47
CA LEU A 103 2.22 -12.00 4.26
C LEU A 103 2.73 -13.10 3.32
N LEU A 104 3.42 -14.10 3.85
CA LEU A 104 3.90 -15.25 3.08
C LEU A 104 2.73 -15.99 2.42
N PHE A 105 1.65 -16.24 3.18
CA PHE A 105 0.47 -16.92 2.67
C PHE A 105 -0.23 -16.10 1.58
N GLY A 106 -0.35 -14.78 1.78
CA GLY A 106 -0.88 -13.88 0.75
C GLY A 106 -0.05 -13.93 -0.55
N MET A 107 1.28 -13.97 -0.44
CA MET A 107 2.17 -14.13 -1.60
C MET A 107 1.95 -15.47 -2.30
N VAL A 108 1.85 -16.58 -1.55
CA VAL A 108 1.60 -17.91 -2.13
C VAL A 108 0.24 -17.97 -2.84
N LEU A 109 -0.81 -17.41 -2.22
CA LEU A 109 -2.16 -17.40 -2.81
C LEU A 109 -2.22 -16.55 -4.09
N THR A 110 -1.55 -15.40 -4.10
CA THR A 110 -1.49 -14.54 -5.31
C THR A 110 -0.70 -15.21 -6.43
N LEU A 111 0.40 -15.90 -6.12
CA LEU A 111 1.15 -16.68 -7.11
C LEU A 111 0.32 -17.87 -7.64
N ALA A 112 -0.40 -18.58 -6.77
CA ALA A 112 -1.28 -19.67 -7.16
C ALA A 112 -2.45 -19.22 -8.04
N ALA A 113 -2.90 -17.97 -7.93
CA ALA A 113 -3.95 -17.42 -8.78
C ALA A 113 -3.46 -17.03 -10.20
N LEU A 114 -2.14 -16.96 -10.40
CA LEU A 114 -1.51 -16.61 -11.68
C LEU A 114 -1.10 -17.83 -12.53
N VAL A 115 -1.01 -19.01 -11.90
CA VAL A 115 -0.69 -20.30 -12.53
C VAL A 115 -1.97 -21.05 -12.83
#